data_AF-A0A1Y5SS81-F1
#
_entry.id   AF-A0A1Y5SS81-F1
#
_cell.length_a   1.000
_cell.length_b   1.000
_cell.length_c   1.000
_cell.angle_alpha   90.00
_cell.angle_beta   90.00
_cell.angle_gamma   90.00
#
_symmetry.space_group_name_H-M   'P 1'
#
loop_
_entity.id
_entity.type
_entity.pdbx_description
1 polymer ?
#
loop_
_entity_poly.entity_id
_entity_poly.type
_entity_poly.pdbx_seq_one_letter_code
_entity_poly.pdbx_strand_id
1 'polypeptide(L)'
;MPTNRGRTRLKSRASGDPMLGYDRLPAPLRLWMAHAKRPWSAKTVARSYDRALQRTGDAALALAELDALQDRLIAKDARFVWGPDYLEVANLR
;
A
#
# COMPACT_ATOMS: atom_id res chain seq x y z
N MET A 1 -8.24 -31.01 -9.84
CA MET A 1 -6.91 -30.56 -9.39
C MET A 1 -7.03 -30.11 -7.94
N PRO A 2 -6.32 -30.72 -6.97
CA PRO A 2 -6.38 -30.27 -5.59
C PRO A 2 -5.72 -28.89 -5.47
N THR A 3 -6.35 -27.95 -4.79
CA THR A 3 -5.72 -26.66 -4.51
C THR A 3 -4.72 -26.82 -3.37
N ASN A 4 -3.60 -26.08 -3.41
CA ASN A 4 -2.50 -26.14 -2.44
C ASN A 4 -2.87 -25.59 -1.05
N ARG A 5 -4.16 -25.62 -0.70
CA ARG A 5 -4.71 -25.19 0.58
C ARG A 5 -5.00 -26.47 1.34
N GLY A 6 -4.07 -26.87 2.21
CA GLY A 6 -4.27 -27.99 3.12
C GLY A 6 -5.52 -27.81 3.99
N ARG A 7 -5.81 -28.81 4.84
CA ARG A 7 -6.97 -28.78 5.74
C ARG A 7 -6.74 -27.80 6.90
N THR A 8 -6.90 -26.50 6.63
CA THR A 8 -6.70 -25.43 7.61
C THR A 8 -8.05 -24.93 8.15
N ARG A 9 -8.10 -24.66 9.47
CA ARG A 9 -9.25 -24.01 10.14
C ARG A 9 -9.21 -22.47 10.02
N LEU A 10 -8.18 -21.91 9.38
CA LEU A 10 -8.03 -20.47 9.19
C LEU A 10 -9.13 -19.98 8.24
N LYS A 11 -9.85 -18.92 8.66
CA LYS A 11 -10.84 -18.26 7.80
C LYS A 11 -10.13 -17.69 6.57
N SER A 12 -10.54 -18.11 5.37
CA SER A 12 -10.13 -17.42 4.15
C SER A 12 -10.78 -16.03 4.13
N ARG A 13 -10.02 -15.01 3.80
CA ARG A 13 -10.57 -13.69 3.47
C ARG A 13 -10.45 -13.50 1.97
N ALA A 14 -11.57 -13.60 1.28
CA ALA A 14 -11.73 -13.06 -0.07
C ALA A 14 -13.19 -12.58 -0.20
N SER A 15 -13.44 -11.33 0.16
CA SER A 15 -14.69 -10.65 -0.21
C SER A 15 -14.30 -9.54 -1.18
N GLY A 16 -14.26 -9.90 -2.46
CA GLY A 16 -13.85 -9.05 -3.57
C GLY A 16 -12.87 -9.75 -4.51
N ASP A 17 -12.88 -9.36 -5.78
CA ASP A 17 -11.86 -9.69 -6.77
C ASP A 17 -10.73 -8.65 -6.66
N PRO A 18 -9.59 -8.98 -6.01
CA PRO A 18 -8.52 -8.02 -5.79
C PRO A 18 -7.84 -7.61 -7.10
N MET A 19 -7.85 -8.50 -8.11
CA MET A 19 -7.28 -8.22 -9.43
C MET A 19 -8.17 -7.24 -10.17
N LEU A 20 -9.49 -7.42 -10.14
CA LEU A 20 -10.42 -6.43 -10.69
C LEU A 20 -10.23 -5.03 -10.10
N GLY A 21 -9.93 -4.94 -8.80
CA GLY A 21 -9.62 -3.66 -8.15
C GLY A 21 -8.33 -3.01 -8.67
N TYR A 22 -7.30 -3.82 -8.91
CA TYR A 22 -6.03 -3.36 -9.47
C TYR A 22 -6.16 -2.97 -10.96
N ASP A 23 -6.86 -3.79 -11.76
CA ASP A 23 -7.03 -3.59 -13.19
C ASP A 23 -7.82 -2.32 -13.52
N ARG A 24 -8.68 -1.88 -12.60
CA ARG A 24 -9.43 -0.62 -12.71
C ARG A 24 -8.61 0.63 -12.39
N LEU A 25 -7.39 0.49 -11.85
CA LEU A 25 -6.56 1.64 -11.53
C LEU A 25 -6.02 2.30 -12.81
N PRO A 26 -5.96 3.65 -12.86
CA PRO A 26 -5.27 4.36 -13.93
C PRO A 26 -3.83 3.89 -14.08
N ALA A 27 -3.30 3.90 -15.31
CA ALA A 27 -1.93 3.48 -15.62
C ALA A 27 -0.84 4.06 -14.68
N PRO A 28 -0.80 5.39 -14.39
CA PRO A 28 0.21 5.93 -13.48
C PRO A 28 0.10 5.37 -12.06
N LEU A 29 -1.12 5.10 -11.59
CA LEU A 29 -1.36 4.57 -10.26
C LEU A 29 -1.03 3.07 -10.17
N ARG A 30 -1.24 2.31 -11.25
CA ARG A 30 -0.75 0.93 -11.37
C ARG A 30 0.77 0.86 -11.34
N LEU A 31 1.44 1.74 -12.09
CA LEU A 31 2.90 1.82 -12.10
C LEU A 31 3.43 2.14 -10.69
N TRP A 32 2.85 3.15 -10.03
CA TRP A 32 3.19 3.48 -8.65
C TRP A 32 3.00 2.27 -7.71
N MET A 33 1.86 1.58 -7.81
CA MET A 33 1.56 0.42 -6.97
C MET A 33 2.50 -0.77 -7.22
N ALA A 34 3.01 -0.95 -8.43
CA ALA A 34 4.00 -1.97 -8.77
C ALA A 34 5.37 -1.72 -8.11
N HIS A 35 5.70 -0.45 -7.82
CA HIS A 35 6.94 -0.06 -7.15
C HIS A 35 6.75 0.25 -5.65
N ALA A 36 5.52 0.15 -5.13
CA ALA A 36 5.22 0.44 -3.74
C ALA A 36 5.93 -0.54 -2.80
N LYS A 37 6.57 -0.01 -1.76
CA LYS A 37 7.34 -0.80 -0.78
C LYS A 37 6.44 -1.60 0.16
N ARG A 38 5.21 -1.14 0.38
CA ARG A 38 4.25 -1.76 1.31
C ARG A 38 3.19 -2.58 0.55
N PRO A 39 2.73 -3.71 1.08
CA PRO A 39 1.61 -4.46 0.48
C PRO A 39 0.28 -3.70 0.67
N TRP A 40 -0.01 -2.81 -0.26
CA TRP A 40 -1.24 -2.01 -0.28
C TRP A 40 -2.43 -2.79 -0.86
N SER A 41 -3.64 -2.38 -0.47
CA SER A 41 -4.85 -2.75 -1.22
C SER A 41 -5.15 -1.68 -2.28
N ALA A 42 -5.55 -2.08 -3.49
CA ALA A 42 -5.88 -1.17 -4.59
C ALA A 42 -6.95 -0.13 -4.19
N LYS A 43 -7.93 -0.54 -3.38
CA LYS A 43 -8.99 0.34 -2.85
C LYS A 43 -8.44 1.47 -1.99
N THR A 44 -7.50 1.17 -1.10
CA THR A 44 -6.91 2.19 -0.23
C THR A 44 -6.03 3.14 -1.03
N VAL A 45 -5.25 2.62 -1.98
CA VAL A 45 -4.41 3.44 -2.87
C VAL A 45 -5.26 4.42 -3.68
N ALA A 46 -6.29 3.92 -4.37
CA ALA A 46 -7.24 4.77 -5.12
C ALA A 46 -7.85 5.86 -4.24
N ARG A 47 -8.36 5.49 -3.05
CA ARG A 47 -8.97 6.47 -2.13
C ARG A 47 -7.99 7.54 -1.66
N SER A 48 -6.73 7.17 -1.38
CA SER A 48 -5.71 8.14 -0.98
C SER A 48 -5.29 9.03 -2.14
N TYR A 49 -5.14 8.46 -3.34
CA TYR A 49 -4.82 9.19 -4.57
C TYR A 49 -5.90 10.22 -4.90
N ASP A 50 -7.18 9.81 -4.92
CA ASP A 50 -8.30 10.69 -5.27
C ASP A 50 -8.38 11.90 -4.32
N ARG A 51 -8.13 11.68 -3.02
CA ARG A 51 -8.08 12.76 -2.02
C ARG A 51 -6.91 13.71 -2.26
N ALA A 52 -5.74 13.18 -2.57
CA ALA A 52 -4.56 13.98 -2.87
C ALA A 52 -4.76 14.78 -4.16
N LEU A 53 -5.35 14.16 -5.18
CA LEU A 53 -5.67 14.79 -6.46
C LEU A 53 -6.73 15.89 -6.31
N GLN A 54 -7.78 15.66 -5.52
CA GLN A 54 -8.78 16.69 -5.22
C GLN A 54 -8.18 17.91 -4.50
N ARG A 55 -7.15 17.71 -3.68
CA ARG A 55 -6.49 18.79 -2.94
C ARG A 55 -5.45 19.53 -3.76
N THR A 56 -4.71 18.83 -4.62
CA THR A 56 -3.57 19.39 -5.35
C THR A 56 -3.93 19.81 -6.77
N GLY A 57 -4.94 19.19 -7.38
CA GLY A 57 -5.28 19.36 -8.80
C GLY A 57 -4.23 18.77 -9.76
N ASP A 58 -3.16 18.16 -9.25
CA ASP A 58 -2.01 17.71 -10.03
C ASP A 58 -1.69 16.24 -9.71
N ALA A 59 -1.56 15.42 -10.76
CA ALA A 59 -1.33 13.99 -10.62
C ALA A 59 0.05 13.66 -10.03
N ALA A 60 1.10 14.41 -10.38
CA ALA A 60 2.45 14.20 -9.86
C ALA A 60 2.52 14.56 -8.38
N LEU A 61 1.89 15.66 -7.97
CA LEU A 61 1.78 16.03 -6.55
C LEU A 61 0.97 14.98 -5.77
N ALA A 62 -0.12 14.46 -6.35
CA ALA A 62 -0.90 13.41 -5.71
C ALA A 62 -0.10 12.11 -5.50
N LEU A 63 0.76 11.72 -6.44
CA LEU A 63 1.66 10.58 -6.29
C LEU A 63 2.74 10.83 -5.21
N ALA A 64 3.32 12.03 -5.17
CA ALA A 64 4.31 12.39 -4.14
C ALA A 64 3.70 12.35 -2.73
N GLU A 65 2.43 12.73 -2.57
CA GLU A 65 1.72 12.59 -1.30
C GLU A 65 1.47 11.14 -0.90
N LEU A 66 1.27 10.25 -1.88
CA LEU A 66 1.17 8.82 -1.67
C LEU A 66 2.49 8.21 -1.19
N ASP A 67 3.62 8.65 -1.76
CA ASP A 67 4.95 8.26 -1.29
C ASP A 67 5.19 8.69 0.16
N ALA A 68 4.90 9.96 0.48
CA ALA A 68 5.00 10.46 1.85
C ALA A 68 4.08 9.69 2.83
N LEU A 69 2.89 9.32 2.39
CA LEU A 69 1.98 8.49 3.19
C LEU A 69 2.55 7.09 3.42
N GLN A 70 3.15 6.47 2.40
CA GLN A 70 3.78 5.17 2.52
C GLN A 70 4.95 5.20 3.51
N ASP A 71 5.84 6.16 3.40
CA ASP A 71 7.01 6.25 4.29
C ASP A 71 6.58 6.47 5.74
N ARG A 72 5.54 7.28 6.00
CA ARG A 72 4.95 7.42 7.35
C ARG A 72 4.38 6.11 7.89
N LEU A 73 3.70 5.33 7.06
CA LEU A 73 3.15 4.03 7.47
C LEU A 73 4.25 3.00 7.73
N ILE A 74 5.28 2.98 6.88
CA ILE A 74 6.45 2.11 7.08
C ILE A 74 7.16 2.49 8.38
N ALA A 75 7.41 3.77 8.65
CA ALA A 75 8.04 4.21 9.90
C ALA A 75 7.20 3.82 11.13
N LYS A 76 5.86 3.93 11.03
CA LYS A 76 4.95 3.49 12.08
C LYS A 76 5.05 1.98 12.30
N ASP A 77 4.97 1.19 11.23
CA ASP A 77 5.04 -0.27 11.30
C ASP A 77 6.43 -0.73 11.79
N ALA A 78 7.49 -0.04 11.37
CA ALA A 78 8.88 -0.32 11.76
C ALA A 78 9.07 -0.27 13.28
N ARG A 79 8.51 0.74 13.94
CA ARG A 79 8.54 0.87 15.41
C ARG A 79 7.88 -0.33 16.11
N PHE A 80 6.82 -0.89 15.53
CA PHE A 80 6.12 -2.06 16.10
C PHE A 80 6.83 -3.37 15.80
N VAL A 81 7.40 -3.53 14.60
CA VAL A 81 8.04 -4.78 14.16
C VAL A 81 9.45 -4.93 14.73
N TRP A 82 10.23 -3.85 14.77
CA TRP A 82 11.65 -3.87 15.13
C TRP A 82 11.97 -3.10 16.42
N GLY A 83 10.99 -2.45 17.05
CA GLY A 83 11.17 -1.66 18.27
C GLY A 83 11.50 -0.18 18.01
N PRO A 84 11.46 0.67 19.05
CA PRO A 84 11.66 2.12 18.93
C PRO A 84 13.07 2.50 18.46
N ASP A 85 14.09 1.73 18.85
CA ASP A 85 15.51 2.04 18.60
C ASP A 85 15.89 1.91 17.12
N TYR A 86 15.13 1.13 16.33
CA TYR A 86 15.37 0.94 14.89
C TYR A 86 15.32 2.26 14.11
N LEU A 87 14.45 3.19 14.52
CA LEU A 87 14.29 4.49 13.84
C LEU A 87 15.43 5.46 14.18
N GLU A 88 16.06 5.36 15.35
CA GLU A 88 17.21 6.20 15.71
C GLU A 88 18.42 5.91 14.81
N VAL A 89 18.68 4.63 14.53
CA VAL A 89 19.76 4.22 13.62
C VAL A 89 19.47 4.57 12.16
N ALA A 90 18.19 4.58 11.75
CA ALA A 90 17.77 4.94 10.40
C ALA A 90 17.89 6.45 10.12
N ASN A 91 17.71 7.30 11.14
CA ASN A 91 17.81 8.76 11.02
C ASN A 91 19.25 9.29 11.11
N LEU A 92 20.24 8.43 11.39
CA LEU A 92 21.67 8.75 11.47
C LEU A 92 22.41 8.60 10.11
N ARG A 93 21.69 8.39 9.01
CA ARG A 93 22.22 8.20 7.65
C ARG A 93 21.75 9.29 6.70
#